data_AF-A0A6L8G983-F1
#
_entry.id   AF-A0A6L8G983-F1
#
_cell.length_a   1.000
_cell.length_b   1.000
_cell.length_c   1.000
_cell.angle_alpha   90.00
_cell.angle_beta   90.00
_cell.angle_gamma   90.00
#
_symmetry.space_group_name_H-M   'P 1'
#
loop_
_entity.id
_entity.type
_entity.pdbx_description
1 polymer ?
#
loop_
_entity_poly.entity_id
_entity_poly.type
_entity_poly.pdbx_seq_one_letter_code
_entity_poly.pdbx_strand_id
1 'polypeptide(L)' 'MKEYGREVRRLLKSAGWSRARSGSKASHEIWQGKVSGSRRSVSVPVKIKSRHTANAILKSAGLGKRF' A
#
# COMPACT_ATOMS: atom_id res chain seq x y z
N MET A 1 19.38 -5.73 1.95
CA MET A 1 18.64 -4.47 1.71
C MET A 1 17.18 -4.70 2.11
N LYS A 2 16.61 -3.96 3.07
CA LYS A 2 15.23 -4.21 3.52
C LYS A 2 14.23 -3.74 2.45
N GLU A 3 13.39 -4.65 1.96
CA GLU A 3 12.30 -4.32 1.03
C GLU A 3 10.99 -4.25 1.82
N TYR A 4 10.46 -3.03 2.01
CA TYR A 4 9.22 -2.82 2.78
C TYR A 4 7.95 -3.16 1.98
N GLY A 5 8.07 -3.35 0.65
CA GLY A 5 6.94 -3.57 -0.25
C GLY A 5 6.11 -4.80 0.11
N ARG A 6 6.76 -5.92 0.44
CA ARG A 6 6.08 -7.17 0.84
C ARG A 6 5.23 -6.97 2.10
N GLU A 7 5.77 -6.27 3.09
CA GLU A 7 5.10 -6.12 4.38
C GLU A 7 3.97 -5.08 4.31
N VAL A 8 4.16 -3.98 3.57
CA VAL A 8 3.08 -3.02 3.27
C VAL A 8 1.91 -3.73 2.58
N ARG A 9 2.16 -4.57 1.57
CA ARG A 9 1.10 -5.37 0.90
C ARG A 9 0.40 -6.32 1.86
N ARG A 10 1.13 -6.96 2.78
CA ARG A 10 0.57 -7.86 3.79
C ARG A 10 -0.37 -7.10 4.74
N LEU A 11 0.05 -5.93 5.21
CA LEU A 11 -0.75 -5.06 6.08
C LEU A 11 -2.01 -4.55 5.37
N LEU A 12 -1.89 -4.14 4.10
CA LEU A 12 -3.02 -3.72 3.28
C LEU A 12 -4.04 -4.85 3.12
N LYS A 13 -3.60 -6.07 2.74
CA LYS A 13 -4.49 -7.24 2.65
C LYS A 13 -5.18 -7.54 3.98
N SER A 14 -4.42 -7.52 5.09
CA SER A 14 -4.97 -7.77 6.43
C SER A 14 -6.02 -6.73 6.84
N ALA A 15 -5.95 -5.53 6.29
CA ALA A 15 -6.91 -4.46 6.50
C ALA A 15 -8.09 -4.49 5.52
N GLY A 16 -8.23 -5.55 4.71
CA GLY A 16 -9.31 -5.69 3.73
C GLY A 16 -9.12 -4.88 2.44
N TRP A 17 -7.89 -4.44 2.15
CA TRP A 17 -7.58 -3.83 0.86
C TRP A 17 -7.31 -4.90 -0.19
N SER A 18 -7.77 -4.63 -1.41
CA SER A 18 -7.62 -5.52 -2.56
C SER A 18 -6.86 -4.84 -3.68
N ARG A 19 -6.03 -5.61 -4.39
CA ARG A 19 -5.31 -5.12 -5.56
C ARG A 19 -6.30 -4.96 -6.72
N ALA A 20 -6.55 -3.72 -7.12
CA ALA A 20 -7.52 -3.41 -8.17
C ALA A 20 -6.92 -3.55 -9.57
N ARG A 21 -5.69 -3.06 -9.77
CA ARG A 21 -4.96 -3.21 -11.04
C ARG A 21 -3.47 -3.04 -10.85
N SER A 22 -2.70 -3.67 -11.74
CA SER A 22 -1.31 -3.29 -11.96
C SER A 22 -1.29 -2.00 -12.79
N GLY A 23 -0.42 -1.05 -12.44
CA GLY A 23 -0.21 0.16 -13.24
C GLY A 23 0.32 -0.17 -14.63
N SER A 24 0.28 0.81 -15.55
CA SER A 24 0.72 0.70 -16.95
C SER A 24 2.21 0.39 -17.14
N LYS A 25 3.00 0.48 -16.05
CA LYS A 25 4.32 -0.13 -15.93
C LYS A 25 4.25 -0.99 -14.68
N ALA A 26 4.66 -2.26 -14.76
CA ALA A 26 4.67 -3.24 -13.65
C ALA A 26 5.52 -2.81 -12.41
N SER A 27 5.89 -1.54 -12.31
CA SER A 27 6.57 -0.90 -11.19
C SER A 27 5.61 -0.52 -10.05
N HIS A 28 4.31 -0.38 -10.30
CA HIS A 28 3.32 0.03 -9.29
C HIS A 28 2.04 -0.80 -9.34
N GLU A 29 1.45 -1.04 -8.17
CA GLU A 29 0.17 -1.71 -7.97
C GLU A 29 -0.83 -0.73 -7.38
N ILE A 30 -2.03 -0.66 -7.95
CA ILE A 30 -3.12 0.13 -7.38
C ILE A 30 -3.95 -0.77 -6.48
N TRP A 31 -4.06 -0.36 -5.23
CA TRP A 31 -4.86 -1.01 -4.20
C TRP A 31 -6.09 -0.17 -3.91
N GLN A 32 -7.22 -0.82 -3.71
CA GLN A 32 -8.47 -0.19 -3.34
C GLN A 32 -9.03 -0.83 -2.08
N GLY A 33 -9.60 0.00 -1.22
CA GLY A 33 -10.19 -0.43 0.04
C GLY A 33 -11.24 0.57 0.51
N LYS A 34 -11.90 0.25 1.62
CA LYS A 34 -12.78 1.19 2.31
C LYS A 34 -12.08 1.67 3.57
N VAL A 35 -11.94 2.99 3.71
CA VAL A 35 -11.44 3.63 4.93
C VAL A 35 -12.58 4.44 5.51
N SER A 36 -13.05 4.05 6.69
CA SER A 36 -14.14 4.75 7.39
C SER A 36 -15.39 4.96 6.53
N GLY A 37 -15.80 3.95 5.76
CA GLY A 37 -16.97 3.99 4.87
C GLY A 37 -16.69 4.54 3.45
N SER A 38 -15.60 5.28 3.24
CA SER A 38 -15.25 5.85 1.94
C SER A 38 -14.30 4.96 1.14
N ARG A 39 -14.58 4.76 -0.16
CA ARG A 39 -13.67 4.04 -1.06
C ARG A 39 -12.42 4.88 -1.29
N ARG A 40 -11.25 4.29 -1.05
CA ARG A 40 -9.94 4.91 -1.33
C ARG A 40 -9.11 4.03 -2.23
N SER A 41 -8.23 4.67 -3.00
CA SER A 41 -7.21 4.03 -3.80
C SER A 41 -5.83 4.51 -3.37
N VAL A 42 -4.85 3.60 -3.32
CA VAL A 42 -3.45 3.91 -3.05
C VAL A 42 -2.57 3.24 -4.08
N SER A 43 -1.52 3.95 -4.51
CA SER A 43 -0.48 3.41 -5.39
C SER A 43 0.66 2.86 -4.54
N VAL A 44 0.96 1.58 -4.70
CA VAL A 44 1.99 0.87 -3.96
C VAL A 44 3.10 0.49 -4.96
N PRO A 45 4.31 1.05 -4.84
CA PRO A 45 5.44 0.61 -5.63
C PRO A 45 5.76 -0.85 -5.34
N VAL A 46 6.11 -1.63 -6.36
CA VAL A 46 6.42 -3.06 -6.19
C VAL A 46 7.66 -3.24 -5.29
N LYS A 47 8.65 -2.36 -5.43
CA LYS A 47 9.87 -2.30 -4.62
C LYS A 47 9.90 -0.99 -3.82
N ILE A 48 9.81 -1.11 -2.49
CA ILE A 48 9.91 0.03 -1.57
C ILE A 48 11.22 -0.08 -0.79
N LYS A 49 12.15 0.84 -1.05
CA LYS A 49 13.45 0.91 -0.35
C LYS A 49 13.42 1.80 0.89
N SER A 50 12.45 2.72 0.98
CA SER A 50 12.37 3.72 2.05
C SER A 50 11.20 3.45 3.01
N ARG A 51 11.50 3.45 4.30
CA ARG A 51 10.48 3.40 5.39
C ARG A 51 9.51 4.58 5.33
N HIS A 52 9.96 5.73 4.85
CA HIS A 52 9.13 6.93 4.76
C HIS A 52 8.02 6.73 3.73
N THR A 53 8.36 6.16 2.57
CA THR A 53 7.39 5.80 1.53
C THR A 53 6.42 4.73 2.03
N ALA A 54 6.91 3.70 2.72
CA ALA A 54 6.07 2.65 3.31
C ALA A 54 5.02 3.23 4.27
N ASN A 55 5.46 4.08 5.21
CA ASN A 55 4.58 4.73 6.17
C ASN A 55 3.60 5.73 5.53
N ALA A 56 4.03 6.44 4.49
CA ALA A 56 3.14 7.35 3.75
C ALA A 56 1.98 6.58 3.10
N ILE A 57 2.27 5.43 2.49
CA ILE A 57 1.25 4.54 1.89
C ILE A 57 0.28 4.03 2.95
N LEU A 58 0.80 3.54 4.08
CA LEU A 58 -0.04 3.06 5.18
C LEU A 58 -0.95 4.19 5.69
N LYS A 59 -0.39 5.40 5.92
CA LYS A 59 -1.16 6.56 6.37
C LYS A 59 -2.27 6.93 5.38
N SER A 60 -2.00 6.93 4.08
CA SER A 60 -3.02 7.18 3.04
C SER A 60 -4.12 6.12 3.05
N ALA A 61 -3.75 4.87 3.37
CA ALA A 61 -4.67 3.76 3.55
C ALA A 61 -5.43 3.79 4.90
N GLY A 62 -5.23 4.82 5.73
CA GLY A 62 -5.81 4.91 7.08
C GLY A 62 -5.17 3.93 8.07
N LEU A 63 -4.06 3.29 7.70
CA LEU A 63 -3.26 2.44 8.56
C LEU A 63 -2.20 3.31 9.25
N GLY A 64 -2.04 3.13 10.57
CA GLY A 64 -1.02 3.86 11.33
C GLY A 64 0.41 3.60 10.83
N LYS A 65 1.36 4.38 11.35
CA LYS A 65 2.80 4.19 11.10
C LYS A 65 3.23 2.82 11.63
N ARG A 66 4.02 2.06 10.85
CA ARG A 66 4.48 0.71 11.24
C ARG A 66 6.01 0.51 11.11
N PHE A 67 6.71 1.38 10.39
CA PHE A 67 8.16 1.27 10.09
C PHE A 67 8.99 2.48 10.52
#